data_AF-A0A1M6JBR0-F1
#
_entry.id   AF-A0A1M6JBR0-F1
#
_cell.length_a   1.000
_cell.length_b   1.000
_cell.length_c   1.000
_cell.angle_alpha   90.00
_cell.angle_beta   90.00
_cell.angle_gamma   90.00
#
_symmetry.space_group_name_H-M   'P 1'
#
loop_
_entity.id
_entity.type
_entity.pdbx_description
1 polymer ?
#
loop_
_entity_poly.entity_id
_entity_poly.type
_entity_poly.pdbx_seq_one_letter_code
_entity_poly.pdbx_strand_id
1 'polypeptide(L)' 'MDYNELLGLELEKAENILKSKNIKYIVNETKGYKDKEILKLPRVIMVKEKDNNIELVITYFSDSLE' A
#
# COMPACT_ATOMS: atom_id res chain seq x y z
N MET A 1 -8.23 -15.66 3.13
CA MET A 1 -9.11 -14.66 2.49
C MET A 1 -8.27 -13.96 1.44
N ASP A 2 -8.80 -13.75 0.24
CA ASP A 2 -8.02 -13.09 -0.81
C ASP A 2 -8.01 -11.57 -0.58
N TYR A 3 -6.84 -11.02 -0.23
CA TYR A 3 -6.63 -9.57 -0.09
C TYR A 3 -6.19 -8.91 -1.40
N ASN A 4 -6.40 -9.61 -2.52
CA ASN A 4 -6.12 -9.09 -3.86
C ASN A 4 -6.90 -7.81 -4.17
N GLU A 5 -8.02 -7.57 -3.49
CA GLU A 5 -8.79 -6.32 -3.58
C GLU A 5 -8.00 -5.09 -3.10
N LEU A 6 -6.97 -5.28 -2.28
CA LEU A 6 -6.11 -4.19 -1.78
C LEU A 6 -5.01 -3.82 -2.77
N LEU A 7 -4.70 -4.68 -3.75
CA LEU A 7 -3.68 -4.40 -4.77
C LEU A 7 -4.13 -3.27 -5.70
N GLY A 8 -3.22 -2.34 -5.96
CA GLY A 8 -3.49 -1.16 -6.79
C GLY A 8 -4.28 -0.05 -6.10
N LEU A 9 -4.87 -0.31 -4.92
CA LEU A 9 -5.51 0.73 -4.13
C LEU A 9 -4.49 1.70 -3.55
N GLU A 10 -4.93 2.94 -3.36
CA GLU A 10 -4.22 3.92 -2.55
C GLU A 10 -4.12 3.42 -1.11
N LEU A 11 -2.98 3.69 -0.47
CA LEU A 11 -2.71 3.25 0.89
C LEU A 11 -3.85 3.63 1.84
N GLU A 12 -4.34 4.87 1.76
CA GLU A 12 -5.42 5.36 2.64
C GLU A 12 -6.71 4.53 2.51
N LYS A 13 -7.07 4.13 1.29
CA LYS A 13 -8.23 3.26 1.04
C LYS A 13 -8.00 1.85 1.60
N ALA A 14 -6.81 1.30 1.36
CA ALA A 14 -6.45 -0.02 1.89
C ALA A 14 -6.45 -0.05 3.42
N GLU A 15 -5.92 0.99 4.06
CA GLU A 15 -5.94 1.14 5.52
C GLU A 15 -7.36 1.24 6.06
N ASN A 16 -8.25 1.99 5.42
CA ASN A 16 -9.65 2.10 5.83
C ASN A 16 -10.37 0.74 5.79
N ILE A 17 -10.12 -0.07 4.74
CA ILE A 17 -10.70 -1.42 4.64
C ILE A 17 -10.19 -2.32 5.77
N LEU A 18 -8.88 -2.30 6.03
CA LEU A 18 -8.25 -3.11 7.07
C LEU A 18 -8.69 -2.70 8.48
N LYS A 19 -8.76 -1.38 8.75
CA LYS A 19 -9.27 -0.82 10.02
C LYS A 19 -10.73 -1.18 10.24
N SER A 20 -11.57 -1.06 9.21
CA SER A 20 -12.99 -1.42 9.27
C SER A 20 -13.21 -2.89 9.62
N LYS A 21 -12.31 -3.77 9.17
CA LYS A 21 -12.31 -5.20 9.48
C LYS A 21 -11.56 -5.56 10.78
N ASN A 22 -11.03 -4.57 11.50
CA ASN A 22 -10.21 -4.73 12.71
C ASN A 22 -8.99 -5.66 12.48
N ILE A 23 -8.44 -5.65 11.26
CA ILE A 23 -7.31 -6.48 10.86
C ILE A 23 -6.02 -5.72 11.17
N LYS A 24 -5.05 -6.40 11.79
CA LYS A 24 -3.72 -5.82 12.03
C LYS A 24 -2.93 -5.81 10.72
N TYR A 25 -2.26 -4.71 10.45
CA TYR A 25 -1.47 -4.56 9.24
C TYR A 25 -0.18 -3.79 9.48
N ILE A 26 0.79 -4.00 8.58
CA ILE A 26 2.10 -3.35 8.56
C ILE A 26 2.28 -2.78 7.17
N VAL A 27 2.73 -1.54 7.08
CA VAL A 27 3.01 -0.87 5.81
C VAL A 27 4.52 -0.84 5.59
N ASN A 28 4.97 -1.51 4.53
CA ASN A 28 6.35 -1.47 4.06
C ASN A 28 6.45 -0.59 2.81
N GLU A 29 7.26 0.45 2.89
CA GLU A 29 7.53 1.33 1.77
C GLU A 29 8.77 0.90 0.99
N THR A 30 8.62 0.73 -0.32
CA THR A 30 9.74 0.54 -1.25
C THR A 30 10.08 1.88 -1.89
N LYS A 31 10.80 2.75 -1.16
CA LYS A 31 11.27 4.04 -1.70
C LYS A 31 12.54 3.85 -2.53
N GLY A 32 12.46 4.19 -3.82
CA GLY A 32 13.65 4.44 -4.64
C GLY A 32 14.25 5.81 -4.32
N TYR A 33 15.58 5.95 -4.41
CA TYR A 33 16.31 7.20 -4.11
C TYR A 33 15.85 8.42 -4.95
N LYS A 34 15.10 8.21 -6.04
CA LYS A 34 14.61 9.23 -6.98
C LYS A 34 13.20 9.76 -6.67
N ASP A 35 12.49 9.20 -5.69
CA ASP A 35 11.07 9.48 -5.46
C ASP A 35 10.78 10.54 -4.39
N LYS A 36 11.81 11.23 -3.87
CA LYS A 36 11.68 12.20 -2.77
C LYS A 36 11.03 13.53 -3.16
N GLU A 37 10.94 13.90 -4.43
CA GLU A 37 10.61 15.28 -4.85
C GLU A 37 9.18 15.51 -5.31
N ILE A 38 8.37 14.45 -5.47
CA ILE A 38 7.01 14.59 -5.96
C ILE A 38 6.11 13.96 -4.90
N LEU A 39 5.13 14.70 -4.39
CA LEU A 39 4.10 14.21 -3.45
C LEU A 39 3.23 13.18 -4.17
N LYS A 40 3.72 11.95 -4.27
CA LYS A 40 3.06 10.89 -5.02
C LYS A 40 2.16 10.10 -4.10
N LEU A 41 0.94 9.81 -4.55
CA LEU A 41 0.00 8.98 -3.80
C LEU A 41 0.55 7.55 -3.68
N PRO A 42 0.83 7.04 -2.46
CA PRO A 42 1.32 5.69 -2.30
C PRO A 42 0.23 4.68 -2.65
N ARG A 43 0.58 3.70 -3.49
CA ARG A 43 -0.33 2.61 -3.86
C ARG A 43 0.25 1.27 -3.46
N VAL A 44 -0.63 0.35 -3.07
CA VAL A 44 -0.27 -1.01 -2.70
C VAL A 44 0.10 -1.79 -3.96
N ILE A 45 1.31 -2.33 -3.99
CA ILE A 45 1.81 -3.15 -5.11
C ILE A 45 1.91 -4.63 -4.75
N MET A 46 1.92 -4.94 -3.46
CA MET A 46 1.97 -6.31 -2.97
C MET A 46 1.31 -6.40 -1.61
N VAL A 47 0.63 -7.51 -1.38
CA VAL A 47 0.03 -7.85 -0.10
C VAL A 47 0.58 -9.20 0.31
N LYS A 48 1.12 -9.31 1.52
CA LYS A 48 1.56 -10.58 2.09
C LYS A 48 0.79 -10.84 3.37
N GLU A 49 0.19 -12.01 3.47
CA GLU A 49 -0.40 -12.48 4.71
C GLU A 49 0.68 -13.19 5.53
N LYS A 50 0.90 -12.75 6.77
CA LYS A 50 1.92 -13.34 7.65
C LYS A 50 1.32 -13.54 9.03
N ASP A 51 1.07 -14.81 9.36
CA ASP A 51 0.42 -15.28 10.58
C ASP A 51 -0.94 -14.60 10.83
N ASN A 52 -0.91 -13.45 11.51
CA ASN A 52 -2.07 -12.69 11.97
C ASN A 52 -2.04 -11.23 11.52
N ASN A 53 -1.11 -10.86 10.63
CA ASN A 53 -0.95 -9.50 10.13
C ASN A 53 -0.89 -9.50 8.60
N ILE A 54 -1.40 -8.43 8.02
CA ILE A 54 -1.28 -8.14 6.60
C ILE A 54 -0.11 -7.18 6.39
N GLU A 55 0.87 -7.58 5.59
CA GLU A 55 1.95 -6.70 5.15
C GLU A 55 1.57 -6.09 3.81
N LEU A 56 1.34 -4.77 3.81
CA LEU A 56 1.11 -3.97 2.62
C LEU A 56 2.44 -3.41 2.14
N VAL A 57 2.88 -3.82 0.96
CA VAL A 57 4.02 -3.17 0.30
C VAL A 57 3.47 -2.07 -0.59
N ILE A 58 3.90 -0.85 -0.33
CA ILE A 58 3.55 0.32 -1.13
C ILE A 58 4.74 0.82 -1.94
N THR A 59 4.43 1.46 -3.05
CA THR A 59 5.37 2.30 -3.79
C THR A 59 4.72 3.61 -4.20
N TYR A 60 5.56 4.57 -4.56
CA TYR A 60 5.19 5.91 -4.97
C TYR A 60 5.23 5.98 -6.49
N PHE A 61 4.10 6.28 -7.13
CA PHE A 61 4.01 6.35 -8.60
C PHE A 61 4.10 7.78 -9.09
N SER A 62 5.03 8.08 -10.02
CA SER A 62 5.09 9.35 -10.77
C SER A 62 3.71 9.70 -11.32
N ASP A 63 3.08 10.76 -10.79
CA ASP A 63 2.04 11.47 -11.53
C ASP A 63 2.77 12.34 -12.58
N SER A 64 3.39 11.66 -13.54
CA SER A 64 3.87 12.30 -14.77
C SER A 64 2.84 11.95 -15.82
N LEU A 65 1.69 12.64 -15.79
CA LEU A 65 1.02 12.96 -17.04
C LEU A 65 1.87 14.04 -17.71
N GLU A 66 2.80 13.63 -18.56
CA GLU A 66 3.29 14.48 -19.65
C GLU A 66 2.27 14.52 -20.78
#